data_AF-A0AAD7EMJ4-F1
#
_entry.id   AF-A0AAD7EMJ4-F1
#
_cell.length_a   1.000
_cell.length_b   1.000
_cell.length_c   1.000
_cell.angle_alpha   90.00
_cell.angle_beta   90.00
_cell.angle_gamma   90.00
#
_symmetry.space_group_name_H-M   'P 1'
#
loop_
_entity.id
_entity.type
_entity.pdbx_description
1 polymer ?
#
loop_
_entity_poly.entity_id
_entity_poly.type
_entity_poly.pdbx_seq_one_letter_code
_entity_poly.pdbx_strand_id
1 'polypeptide(L)'
;MSDPIAESDAIFARAWASAIKNKFQLTTGEEQILYLSPLTQRGISGGDLTYEQVTNYLTYKFGDGLLNTNDPSFLGGGVANYIDDLRAYIDNILTDNDRTPAVVLRMANARTAMDTAQTAYEAARKKAQKEYADEKQLGMTSQKFWPWVSSNAPYLRTADKTRNSAQTELDSVSQLYYGPQADVLATYRNKIRDAMDFDPDKVYPGRNQAGISADRDVIAAFEEVANGGTMPPEADIAPYLFRVPDYSMAGYRSQMNDWMRLSTSGKRDQVITIDVNQGRQTKWSDYGFKEVKGSGSTGLFPFFSISAGGGSSSETQTLRTEGREDEISLSLAAVAFSLIPVASGIWDVPNVKNIFPNLAPGAPAVLTAKHAKPLSVFVGYDIALTVTFGTSMRTEVHNMYNSVKNSGGRMRIFGFTVGGGSSSEKVHTSFDDVKWDQASGTLTLTPAPKQVYPSVLGVLARRL
;
A
#
# COMPACT_ATOMS: atom_id res chain seq x y z
N MET A 1 8.22 -25.27 -9.01
CA MET A 1 9.16 -24.85 -7.95
C MET A 1 9.84 -23.61 -8.48
N SER A 2 9.67 -22.50 -7.80
CA SER A 2 10.28 -21.21 -8.12
C SER A 2 11.69 -21.20 -7.52
N ASP A 3 12.66 -20.84 -8.36
CA ASP A 3 14.05 -20.78 -7.94
C ASP A 3 14.22 -19.84 -6.72
N PRO A 4 15.09 -20.19 -5.76
CA PRO A 4 15.47 -19.26 -4.69
C PRO A 4 16.04 -17.98 -5.31
N ILE A 5 15.75 -16.83 -4.68
CA ILE A 5 16.34 -15.54 -5.07
C ILE A 5 17.86 -15.69 -5.04
N ALA A 6 18.54 -15.28 -6.11
CA ALA A 6 19.99 -15.31 -6.15
C ALA A 6 20.55 -14.35 -5.09
N GLU A 7 21.63 -14.71 -4.39
CA GLU A 7 22.25 -13.83 -3.40
C GLU A 7 22.64 -12.47 -4.01
N SER A 8 22.96 -12.45 -5.31
CA SER A 8 23.23 -11.25 -6.09
C SER A 8 22.05 -10.26 -6.08
N ASP A 9 20.80 -10.72 -6.30
CA ASP A 9 19.59 -9.88 -6.20
C ASP A 9 19.39 -9.32 -4.78
N ALA A 10 19.68 -10.13 -3.75
CA ALA A 10 19.59 -9.71 -2.36
C ALA A 10 20.62 -8.60 -2.04
N ILE A 11 21.83 -8.67 -2.61
CA ILE A 11 22.84 -7.61 -2.51
C ILE A 11 22.31 -6.30 -3.09
N PHE A 12 21.74 -6.30 -4.30
CA PHE A 12 21.19 -5.09 -4.90
C PHE A 12 20.04 -4.50 -4.08
N ALA A 13 19.15 -5.35 -3.56
CA ALA A 13 18.05 -4.90 -2.71
C ALA A 13 18.56 -4.25 -1.40
N ARG A 14 19.57 -4.85 -0.75
CA ARG A 14 20.19 -4.26 0.46
C ARG A 14 20.96 -2.97 0.15
N ALA A 15 21.65 -2.89 -0.98
CA ALA A 15 22.30 -1.65 -1.42
C ALA A 15 21.29 -0.50 -1.58
N TRP A 16 20.11 -0.81 -2.10
CA TRP A 16 19.02 0.15 -2.20
C TRP A 16 18.41 0.55 -0.86
N ALA A 17 18.20 -0.42 0.04
CA ALA A 17 17.79 -0.13 1.42
C ALA A 17 18.78 0.80 2.12
N SER A 18 20.08 0.55 1.96
CA SER A 18 21.16 1.44 2.43
C SER A 18 21.05 2.84 1.84
N ALA A 19 20.84 2.95 0.53
CA ALA A 19 20.74 4.24 -0.14
C ALA A 19 19.54 5.07 0.37
N ILE A 20 18.36 4.45 0.54
CA ILE A 20 17.18 5.09 1.15
C ILE A 20 17.47 5.49 2.60
N LYS A 21 17.94 4.53 3.42
CA LYS A 21 18.24 4.76 4.84
C LYS A 21 19.19 5.94 5.03
N ASN A 22 20.24 6.04 4.22
CA ASN A 22 21.23 7.12 4.28
C ASN A 22 20.66 8.44 3.78
N LYS A 23 19.95 8.46 2.64
CA LYS A 23 19.36 9.69 2.07
C LYS A 23 18.41 10.38 3.03
N PHE A 24 17.61 9.60 3.75
CA PHE A 24 16.59 10.12 4.68
C PHE A 24 16.99 10.02 6.15
N GLN A 25 18.24 9.63 6.45
CA GLN A 25 18.77 9.54 7.81
C GLN A 25 17.89 8.70 8.75
N LEU A 26 17.44 7.54 8.26
CA LEU A 26 16.47 6.72 8.97
C LEU A 26 17.10 5.96 10.13
N THR A 27 16.38 5.93 11.24
CA THR A 27 16.61 4.96 12.30
C THR A 27 15.80 3.71 11.98
N THR A 28 16.44 2.56 11.95
CA THR A 28 15.81 1.24 11.77
C THR A 28 16.33 0.32 12.87
N GLY A 29 15.55 -0.69 13.24
CA GLY A 29 15.92 -1.56 14.36
C GLY A 29 14.75 -2.42 14.82
N GLU A 30 14.65 -2.64 16.13
CA GLU A 30 13.64 -3.56 16.68
C GLU A 30 12.20 -3.07 16.44
N GLU A 31 11.99 -1.75 16.52
CA GLU A 31 10.67 -1.12 16.41
C GLU A 31 10.33 -0.68 14.99
N GLN A 32 11.32 -0.21 14.21
CA GLN A 32 11.11 0.36 12.89
C GLN A 32 11.75 -0.49 11.79
N ILE A 33 10.95 -0.79 10.77
CA ILE A 33 11.31 -1.66 9.65
C ILE A 33 11.21 -0.86 8.35
N LEU A 34 12.24 -0.95 7.52
CA LEU A 34 12.27 -0.33 6.19
C LEU A 34 11.92 -1.37 5.12
N TYR A 35 10.78 -1.17 4.46
CA TYR A 35 10.33 -1.96 3.32
C TYR A 35 10.73 -1.28 2.00
N LEU A 36 11.06 -2.08 0.99
CA LEU A 36 11.45 -1.61 -0.34
C LEU A 36 10.32 -1.78 -1.33
N SER A 37 10.10 -0.80 -2.17
CA SER A 37 9.11 -0.89 -3.24
C SER A 37 9.79 -0.95 -4.61
N PRO A 38 9.23 -1.68 -5.59
CA PRO A 38 9.67 -1.52 -6.97
C PRO A 38 9.42 -0.07 -7.39
N LEU A 39 10.34 0.52 -8.15
CA LEU A 39 10.26 1.93 -8.53
C LEU A 39 9.07 2.26 -9.47
N THR A 40 8.40 1.23 -9.97
CA THR A 40 7.11 1.35 -10.68
C THR A 40 5.91 1.43 -9.77
N GLN A 41 6.04 1.25 -8.46
CA GLN A 41 4.89 1.34 -7.57
C GLN A 41 4.34 2.77 -7.58
N ARG A 42 3.10 2.93 -8.04
CA ARG A 42 2.42 4.22 -7.96
C ARG A 42 2.21 4.60 -6.50
N GLY A 43 2.49 5.86 -6.19
CA GLY A 43 2.20 6.48 -4.92
C GLY A 43 0.76 6.96 -4.82
N ILE A 44 0.54 7.84 -3.86
CA ILE A 44 -0.77 8.45 -3.62
C ILE A 44 -0.95 9.61 -4.60
N SER A 45 -2.09 9.66 -5.29
CA SER A 45 -2.38 10.78 -6.19
C SER A 45 -2.77 12.02 -5.41
N GLY A 46 -2.40 13.21 -5.89
CA GLY A 46 -2.66 14.48 -5.21
C GLY A 46 -2.54 15.71 -6.10
N GLY A 47 -2.48 16.88 -5.46
CA GLY A 47 -2.42 18.17 -6.14
C GLY A 47 -3.78 18.64 -6.66
N ASP A 48 -3.78 19.74 -7.43
CA ASP A 48 -5.01 20.44 -7.84
C ASP A 48 -5.80 19.75 -8.95
N LEU A 49 -5.21 18.75 -9.60
CA LEU A 49 -5.87 17.93 -10.63
C LEU A 49 -6.43 16.61 -10.08
N THR A 50 -6.34 16.39 -8.77
CA THR A 50 -6.84 15.19 -8.09
C THR A 50 -7.87 15.60 -7.02
N TYR A 51 -9.02 14.94 -7.01
CA TYR A 51 -10.00 15.13 -5.93
C TYR A 51 -9.41 14.66 -4.60
N GLU A 52 -9.61 15.45 -3.53
CA GLU A 52 -9.13 15.09 -2.20
C GLU A 52 -9.66 13.73 -1.73
N GLN A 53 -10.86 13.35 -2.16
CA GLN A 53 -11.47 12.05 -1.90
C GLN A 53 -10.65 10.87 -2.48
N VAL A 54 -9.98 11.07 -3.63
CA VAL A 54 -9.04 10.10 -4.19
C VAL A 54 -7.81 9.98 -3.29
N THR A 55 -7.21 11.11 -2.95
CA THR A 55 -6.04 11.18 -2.06
C THR A 55 -6.33 10.53 -0.71
N ASN A 56 -7.46 10.85 -0.08
CA ASN A 56 -7.87 10.32 1.22
C ASN A 56 -8.06 8.81 1.19
N TYR A 57 -8.71 8.28 0.16
CA TYR A 57 -8.86 6.82 0.02
C TYR A 57 -7.52 6.12 -0.15
N LEU A 58 -6.65 6.62 -1.03
CA LEU A 58 -5.32 6.03 -1.24
C LEU A 58 -4.45 6.14 0.02
N THR A 59 -4.56 7.24 0.78
CA THR A 59 -3.87 7.42 2.07
C THR A 59 -4.37 6.40 3.09
N TYR A 60 -5.69 6.21 3.18
CA TYR A 60 -6.30 5.17 4.02
C TYR A 60 -5.79 3.78 3.62
N LYS A 61 -5.87 3.40 2.34
CA LYS A 61 -5.41 2.10 1.85
C LYS A 61 -3.94 1.84 2.15
N PHE A 62 -3.12 2.88 2.07
CA PHE A 62 -1.71 2.80 2.42
C PHE A 62 -1.49 2.67 3.94
N GLY A 63 -2.08 3.55 4.74
CA GLY A 63 -1.84 3.62 6.19
C GLY A 63 -2.49 2.51 7.01
N ASP A 64 -3.55 1.88 6.48
CA ASP A 64 -4.27 0.79 7.15
C ASP A 64 -3.72 -0.59 6.78
N GLY A 65 -3.02 -0.74 5.64
CA GLY A 65 -2.47 -2.01 5.18
C GLY A 65 -1.29 -2.49 6.02
N LEU A 66 -1.48 -3.52 6.84
CA LEU A 66 -0.42 -4.14 7.64
C LEU A 66 0.58 -4.91 6.76
N LEU A 67 1.87 -4.77 7.07
CA LEU A 67 2.96 -5.40 6.34
C LEU A 67 3.54 -6.60 7.10
N ASN A 68 3.99 -7.62 6.39
CA ASN A 68 4.66 -8.78 6.97
C ASN A 68 6.07 -8.43 7.47
N THR A 69 6.45 -8.79 8.70
CA THR A 69 7.80 -8.47 9.22
C THR A 69 8.90 -9.40 8.74
N ASN A 70 8.60 -10.29 7.79
CA ASN A 70 9.53 -11.28 7.22
C ASN A 70 9.64 -11.20 5.69
N ASP A 71 8.98 -10.23 5.06
CA ASP A 71 9.10 -9.91 3.65
C ASP A 71 9.60 -8.46 3.53
N PRO A 72 10.78 -8.23 2.93
CA PRO A 72 11.34 -6.88 2.81
C PRO A 72 10.61 -5.99 1.80
N SER A 73 9.57 -6.48 1.14
CA SER A 73 9.03 -5.85 -0.06
C SER A 73 7.65 -5.26 0.15
N PHE A 74 7.42 -4.10 -0.43
CA PHE A 74 6.15 -3.41 -0.46
C PHE A 74 5.62 -3.34 -1.90
N LEU A 75 4.53 -4.06 -2.15
CA LEU A 75 3.90 -4.20 -3.47
C LEU A 75 2.53 -3.50 -3.56
N GLY A 76 2.30 -2.43 -2.78
CA GLY A 76 1.09 -1.62 -2.90
C GLY A 76 -0.12 -2.08 -2.08
N GLY A 77 0.06 -2.97 -1.10
CA GLY A 77 -1.01 -3.45 -0.23
C GLY A 77 -0.53 -4.03 1.10
N GLY A 78 -1.48 -4.43 1.94
CA GLY A 78 -1.23 -5.09 3.22
C GLY A 78 -1.78 -6.51 3.26
N VAL A 79 -1.27 -7.33 4.17
CA VAL A 79 -1.76 -8.70 4.44
C VAL A 79 -2.97 -8.73 5.36
N ALA A 80 -3.24 -7.62 6.04
CA ALA A 80 -4.37 -7.38 6.93
C ALA A 80 -4.62 -5.86 7.02
N ASN A 81 -5.71 -5.47 7.70
CA ASN A 81 -6.03 -4.07 7.97
C ASN A 81 -5.80 -3.76 9.46
N TYR A 82 -5.17 -2.64 9.75
CA TYR A 82 -4.87 -2.24 11.11
C TYR A 82 -6.13 -1.97 11.94
N ILE A 83 -7.12 -1.29 11.36
CA ILE A 83 -8.36 -0.95 12.06
C ILE A 83 -9.16 -2.20 12.48
N ASP A 84 -9.15 -3.24 11.64
CA ASP A 84 -9.81 -4.52 11.92
C ASP A 84 -9.07 -5.27 13.04
N ASP A 85 -7.73 -5.36 12.95
CA ASP A 85 -6.89 -5.96 13.98
C ASP A 85 -7.02 -5.22 15.33
N LEU A 86 -7.09 -3.88 15.30
CA LEU A 86 -7.27 -3.05 16.50
C LEU A 86 -8.62 -3.31 17.17
N ARG A 87 -9.69 -3.40 16.38
CA ARG A 87 -11.02 -3.76 16.90
C ARG A 87 -11.00 -5.14 17.54
N ALA A 88 -10.50 -6.15 16.83
CA ALA A 88 -10.40 -7.51 17.35
C ALA A 88 -9.57 -7.59 18.63
N TYR A 89 -8.50 -6.77 18.73
CA TYR A 89 -7.70 -6.66 19.95
C TYR A 89 -8.52 -6.11 21.12
N ILE A 90 -9.19 -4.96 20.92
CA ILE A 90 -10.02 -4.32 21.94
C ILE A 90 -11.16 -5.23 22.40
N ASP A 91 -11.76 -5.94 21.45
CA ASP A 91 -12.83 -6.88 21.73
C ASP A 91 -12.32 -8.06 22.54
N ASN A 92 -11.02 -8.38 22.55
CA ASN A 92 -10.46 -9.52 23.27
C ASN A 92 -9.62 -9.17 24.51
N ILE A 93 -9.60 -7.92 24.96
CA ILE A 93 -8.89 -7.52 26.20
C ILE A 93 -9.36 -8.34 27.41
N LEU A 94 -8.42 -8.67 28.29
CA LEU A 94 -8.66 -9.25 29.60
C LEU A 94 -8.52 -8.16 30.67
N THR A 95 -9.60 -7.85 31.37
CA THR A 95 -9.59 -6.96 32.55
C THR A 95 -9.60 -7.77 33.84
N ASP A 96 -9.31 -7.13 34.97
CA ASP A 96 -9.29 -7.75 36.32
C ASP A 96 -10.70 -7.96 36.92
N ASN A 97 -11.74 -7.99 36.08
CA ASN A 97 -13.11 -8.19 36.52
C ASN A 97 -13.39 -9.68 36.81
N ASP A 98 -14.00 -9.95 37.96
CA ASP A 98 -14.49 -11.28 38.33
C ASP A 98 -15.68 -11.67 37.45
N ARG A 99 -15.49 -12.70 36.63
CA ARG A 99 -16.48 -13.16 35.65
C ARG A 99 -16.89 -14.58 35.95
N THR A 100 -18.19 -14.84 35.92
CA THR A 100 -18.69 -16.21 35.95
C THR A 100 -18.38 -16.92 34.63
N PRO A 101 -18.22 -18.26 34.61
CA PRO A 101 -18.04 -19.02 33.38
C PRO A 101 -19.14 -18.76 32.33
N ALA A 102 -20.37 -18.50 32.78
CA ALA A 102 -21.48 -18.14 31.90
C ALA A 102 -21.27 -16.80 31.19
N VAL A 103 -20.76 -15.78 31.88
CA VAL A 103 -20.42 -14.47 31.27
C VAL A 103 -19.28 -14.63 30.27
N VAL A 104 -18.28 -15.45 30.58
CA VAL A 104 -17.15 -15.71 29.67
C VAL A 104 -17.64 -16.39 28.37
N LEU A 105 -18.47 -17.42 28.48
CA LEU A 105 -19.03 -18.11 27.32
C LEU A 105 -19.93 -17.19 26.48
N ARG A 106 -20.80 -16.41 27.13
CA ARG A 106 -21.68 -15.46 26.45
C ARG A 106 -20.88 -14.40 25.68
N MET A 107 -19.78 -13.92 26.25
CA MET A 107 -18.88 -12.97 25.57
C MET A 107 -18.19 -13.59 24.36
N ALA A 108 -17.67 -14.82 24.48
CA ALA A 108 -17.04 -15.52 23.36
C ALA A 108 -18.02 -15.72 22.19
N ASN A 109 -19.27 -16.10 22.49
CA ASN A 109 -20.32 -16.24 21.49
C ASN A 109 -20.69 -14.89 20.84
N ALA A 110 -20.81 -13.82 21.64
CA ALA A 110 -21.11 -12.49 21.13
C ALA A 110 -20.00 -11.96 20.20
N ARG A 111 -18.72 -12.16 20.55
CA ARG A 111 -17.58 -11.83 19.68
C ARG A 111 -17.64 -12.57 18.35
N THR A 112 -17.80 -13.90 18.41
CA THR A 112 -17.88 -14.75 17.20
C THR A 112 -19.04 -14.33 16.29
N ALA A 113 -20.21 -14.05 16.87
CA ALA A 113 -21.38 -13.59 16.13
C ALA A 113 -21.11 -12.22 15.49
N MET A 114 -20.46 -11.30 16.21
CA MET A 114 -20.15 -9.97 15.72
C MET A 114 -19.09 -9.99 14.60
N ASP A 115 -18.04 -10.81 14.71
CA ASP A 115 -17.00 -10.97 13.68
C ASP A 115 -17.60 -11.56 12.38
N THR A 116 -18.46 -12.58 12.54
CA THR A 116 -19.19 -13.20 11.42
C THR A 116 -20.11 -12.18 10.75
N ALA A 117 -20.89 -11.43 11.54
CA ALA A 117 -21.81 -10.43 11.02
C ALA A 117 -21.08 -9.25 10.35
N GLN A 118 -19.94 -8.83 10.89
CA GLN A 118 -19.10 -7.80 10.29
C GLN A 118 -18.56 -8.25 8.92
N THR A 119 -18.00 -9.46 8.85
CA THR A 119 -17.46 -10.02 7.60
C THR A 119 -18.56 -10.10 6.52
N ALA A 120 -19.75 -10.57 6.90
CA ALA A 120 -20.91 -10.63 6.00
C ALA A 120 -21.38 -9.24 5.56
N TYR A 121 -21.42 -8.26 6.47
CA TYR A 121 -21.74 -6.87 6.16
C TYR A 121 -20.76 -6.25 5.18
N GLU A 122 -19.46 -6.44 5.35
CA GLU A 122 -18.44 -5.90 4.45
C GLU A 122 -18.52 -6.49 3.05
N ALA A 123 -18.72 -7.81 2.95
CA ALA A 123 -18.91 -8.48 1.66
C ALA A 123 -20.17 -7.95 0.95
N ALA A 124 -21.29 -7.85 1.67
CA ALA A 124 -22.53 -7.27 1.15
C ALA A 124 -22.36 -5.80 0.76
N ARG A 125 -21.64 -5.02 1.55
CA ARG A 125 -21.39 -3.59 1.28
C ARG A 125 -20.59 -3.40 0.00
N LYS A 126 -19.46 -4.10 -0.14
CA LYS A 126 -18.62 -4.01 -1.36
C LYS A 126 -19.42 -4.37 -2.61
N LYS A 127 -20.24 -5.42 -2.53
CA LYS A 127 -21.14 -5.82 -3.62
C LYS A 127 -22.14 -4.72 -3.96
N ALA A 128 -22.84 -4.18 -2.98
CA ALA A 128 -23.85 -3.13 -3.18
C ALA A 128 -23.25 -1.82 -3.70
N GLN A 129 -22.06 -1.44 -3.22
CA GLN A 129 -21.34 -0.26 -3.71
C GLN A 129 -20.98 -0.40 -5.18
N LYS A 130 -20.53 -1.60 -5.60
CA LYS A 130 -20.24 -1.89 -7.01
C LYS A 130 -21.50 -1.82 -7.88
N GLU A 131 -22.57 -2.52 -7.49
CA GLU A 131 -23.85 -2.51 -8.23
C GLU A 131 -24.43 -1.09 -8.34
N TYR A 132 -24.40 -0.31 -7.25
CA TYR A 132 -24.83 1.08 -7.26
C TYR A 132 -23.97 1.94 -8.20
N ALA A 133 -22.65 1.78 -8.17
CA ALA A 133 -21.76 2.56 -9.03
C ALA A 133 -22.01 2.24 -10.51
N ASP A 134 -22.18 0.97 -10.86
CA ASP A 134 -22.49 0.51 -12.22
C ASP A 134 -23.83 1.11 -12.71
N GLU A 135 -24.89 1.06 -11.89
CA GLU A 135 -26.19 1.67 -12.23
C GLU A 135 -26.12 3.20 -12.35
N LYS A 136 -25.36 3.86 -11.46
CA LYS A 136 -25.19 5.31 -11.46
C LYS A 136 -24.46 5.77 -12.72
N GLN A 137 -23.42 5.05 -13.12
CA GLN A 137 -22.65 5.32 -14.35
C GLN A 137 -23.51 5.15 -15.61
N LEU A 138 -24.43 4.17 -15.60
CA LEU A 138 -25.40 3.96 -16.68
C LEU A 138 -26.60 4.93 -16.65
N GLY A 139 -26.63 5.88 -15.70
CA GLY A 139 -27.75 6.83 -15.54
C GLY A 139 -29.06 6.17 -15.11
N MET A 140 -29.02 4.94 -14.61
CA MET A 140 -30.22 4.18 -14.22
C MET A 140 -30.80 4.63 -12.88
N THR A 141 -30.03 5.35 -12.07
CA THR A 141 -30.49 5.87 -10.78
C THR A 141 -30.00 7.29 -10.49
N SER A 142 -30.89 8.17 -10.03
CA SER A 142 -30.53 9.47 -9.46
C SER A 142 -30.46 9.44 -7.93
N GLN A 143 -30.89 8.34 -7.31
CA GLN A 143 -30.95 8.20 -5.85
C GLN A 143 -29.55 8.25 -5.22
N LYS A 144 -29.50 8.66 -3.95
CA LYS A 144 -28.33 8.44 -3.08
C LYS A 144 -28.23 6.95 -2.73
N PHE A 145 -27.03 6.52 -2.29
CA PHE A 145 -26.73 5.12 -2.00
C PHE A 145 -27.73 4.46 -1.03
N TRP A 146 -27.96 4.99 0.17
CA TRP A 146 -28.85 4.34 1.15
C TRP A 146 -30.33 4.29 0.75
N PRO A 147 -30.91 5.35 0.16
CA PRO A 147 -32.20 5.25 -0.50
C PRO A 147 -32.24 4.15 -1.58
N TRP A 148 -31.19 4.03 -2.41
CA TRP A 148 -31.08 2.97 -3.42
C TRP A 148 -31.00 1.57 -2.82
N VAL A 149 -30.23 1.40 -1.74
CA VAL A 149 -30.12 0.13 -0.98
C VAL A 149 -31.48 -0.33 -0.46
N SER A 150 -32.39 0.60 -0.15
CA SER A 150 -33.73 0.28 0.36
C SER A 150 -34.58 -0.53 -0.62
N SER A 151 -34.37 -0.33 -1.92
CA SER A 151 -35.11 -0.99 -2.99
C SER A 151 -34.30 -2.06 -3.73
N ASN A 152 -32.98 -1.90 -3.86
CA ASN A 152 -32.18 -2.70 -4.78
C ASN A 152 -31.19 -3.66 -4.09
N ALA A 153 -30.81 -3.40 -2.83
CA ALA A 153 -29.84 -4.23 -2.10
C ALA A 153 -30.39 -4.73 -0.74
N PRO A 154 -31.46 -5.55 -0.74
CA PRO A 154 -32.04 -6.09 0.51
C PRO A 154 -31.03 -6.95 1.29
N TYR A 155 -30.06 -7.57 0.61
CA TYR A 155 -29.00 -8.36 1.23
C TYR A 155 -28.08 -7.50 2.13
N LEU A 156 -27.75 -6.27 1.72
CA LEU A 156 -26.97 -5.34 2.55
C LEU A 156 -27.76 -4.91 3.78
N ARG A 157 -29.07 -4.62 3.61
CA ARG A 157 -29.93 -4.26 4.75
C ARG A 157 -30.03 -5.38 5.78
N THR A 158 -30.15 -6.62 5.33
CA THR A 158 -30.17 -7.79 6.21
C THR A 158 -28.84 -7.93 6.93
N ALA A 159 -27.72 -7.82 6.23
CA ALA A 159 -26.39 -7.89 6.85
C ALA A 159 -26.16 -6.76 7.86
N ASP A 160 -26.60 -5.54 7.57
CA ASP A 160 -26.51 -4.39 8.49
C ASP A 160 -27.34 -4.62 9.76
N LYS A 161 -28.59 -5.10 9.62
CA LYS A 161 -29.42 -5.45 10.78
C LYS A 161 -28.77 -6.53 11.64
N THR A 162 -28.29 -7.61 11.03
CA THR A 162 -27.61 -8.70 11.75
C THR A 162 -26.38 -8.19 12.49
N ARG A 163 -25.57 -7.33 11.85
CA ARG A 163 -24.43 -6.68 12.47
C ARG A 163 -24.84 -5.82 13.66
N ASN A 164 -25.86 -4.97 13.51
CA ASN A 164 -26.32 -4.10 14.60
C ASN A 164 -26.89 -4.90 15.78
N SER A 165 -27.59 -6.02 15.52
CA SER A 165 -28.05 -6.94 16.57
C SER A 165 -26.90 -7.63 17.29
N ALA A 166 -25.90 -8.14 16.56
CA ALA A 166 -24.73 -8.75 17.17
C ALA A 166 -23.92 -7.75 18.00
N GLN A 167 -23.80 -6.50 17.55
CA GLN A 167 -23.16 -5.43 18.30
C GLN A 167 -23.92 -5.12 19.59
N THR A 168 -25.25 -5.04 19.55
CA THR A 168 -26.07 -4.77 20.74
C THR A 168 -25.87 -5.85 21.81
N GLU A 169 -25.80 -7.11 21.41
CA GLU A 169 -25.49 -8.22 22.32
C GLU A 169 -24.06 -8.12 22.87
N LEU A 170 -23.08 -7.82 22.01
CA LEU A 170 -21.69 -7.62 22.43
C LEU A 170 -21.56 -6.49 23.46
N ASP A 171 -22.25 -5.36 23.26
CA ASP A 171 -22.25 -4.22 24.18
C ASP A 171 -22.93 -4.57 25.50
N SER A 172 -24.05 -5.30 25.46
CA SER A 172 -24.76 -5.78 26.66
C SER A 172 -23.87 -6.68 27.52
N VAL A 173 -23.17 -7.63 26.90
CA VAL A 173 -22.30 -8.56 27.61
C VAL A 173 -21.00 -7.92 28.05
N SER A 174 -20.50 -6.93 27.30
CA SER A 174 -19.28 -6.19 27.61
C SER A 174 -19.33 -5.54 28.99
N GLN A 175 -20.48 -4.97 29.39
CA GLN A 175 -20.63 -4.35 30.71
C GLN A 175 -20.39 -5.36 31.84
N LEU A 176 -20.95 -6.56 31.71
CA LEU A 176 -20.76 -7.65 32.67
C LEU A 176 -19.34 -8.25 32.61
N TYR A 177 -18.74 -8.27 31.42
CA TYR A 177 -17.44 -8.89 31.19
C TYR A 177 -16.29 -8.00 31.66
N TYR A 178 -16.31 -6.71 31.32
CA TYR A 178 -15.20 -5.81 31.58
C TYR A 178 -15.29 -5.06 32.90
N GLY A 179 -16.48 -4.98 33.50
CA GLY A 179 -16.70 -4.26 34.75
C GLY A 179 -16.33 -2.78 34.62
N PRO A 180 -15.53 -2.20 35.54
CA PRO A 180 -15.20 -0.78 35.53
C PRO A 180 -14.53 -0.24 34.25
N GLN A 181 -13.92 -1.11 33.44
CA GLN A 181 -13.27 -0.73 32.18
C GLN A 181 -14.23 -0.73 30.97
N ALA A 182 -15.49 -1.14 31.15
CA ALA A 182 -16.43 -1.29 30.05
C ALA A 182 -16.66 0.01 29.28
N ASP A 183 -16.78 1.14 29.97
CA ASP A 183 -17.04 2.45 29.34
C ASP A 183 -15.84 2.97 28.53
N VAL A 184 -14.62 2.73 29.02
CA VAL A 184 -13.38 3.06 28.31
C VAL A 184 -13.29 2.25 27.01
N LEU A 185 -13.52 0.93 27.09
CA LEU A 185 -13.48 0.06 25.93
C LEU A 185 -14.62 0.36 24.94
N ALA A 186 -15.82 0.66 25.44
CA ALA A 186 -16.94 1.10 24.61
C ALA A 186 -16.62 2.40 23.86
N THR A 187 -15.91 3.34 24.49
CA THR A 187 -15.44 4.56 23.83
C THR A 187 -14.52 4.25 22.65
N TYR A 188 -13.58 3.32 22.81
CA TYR A 188 -12.69 2.92 21.71
C TYR A 188 -13.45 2.18 20.59
N ARG A 189 -14.35 1.26 20.93
CA ARG A 189 -15.19 0.58 19.93
C ARG A 189 -16.04 1.55 19.13
N ASN A 190 -16.68 2.50 19.80
CA ASN A 190 -17.51 3.51 19.13
C ASN A 190 -16.68 4.35 18.15
N LYS A 191 -15.47 4.76 18.55
CA LYS A 191 -14.57 5.51 17.66
C LYS A 191 -14.20 4.72 16.41
N ILE A 192 -13.85 3.44 16.56
CA ILE A 192 -13.51 2.55 15.44
C ILE A 192 -14.73 2.31 14.55
N ARG A 193 -15.90 2.05 15.15
CA ARG A 193 -17.17 1.91 14.40
C ARG A 193 -17.47 3.14 13.55
N ASP A 194 -17.33 4.32 14.13
CA ASP A 194 -17.59 5.59 13.44
C ASP A 194 -16.59 5.81 12.28
N ALA A 195 -15.32 5.43 12.47
CA ALA A 195 -14.32 5.43 11.40
C ALA A 195 -14.65 4.45 10.26
N MET A 196 -15.25 3.31 10.60
CA MET A 196 -15.71 2.27 9.67
C MET A 196 -17.15 2.49 9.16
N ASP A 197 -17.77 3.65 9.41
CA ASP A 197 -19.05 4.00 8.80
C ASP A 197 -18.77 4.65 7.43
N PHE A 198 -19.13 3.92 6.36
CA PHE A 198 -18.87 4.31 4.97
C PHE A 198 -20.01 5.13 4.36
N ASP A 199 -21.08 5.42 5.12
CA ASP A 199 -22.20 6.23 4.67
C ASP A 199 -21.75 7.66 4.32
N PRO A 200 -21.91 8.11 3.05
CA PRO A 200 -21.49 9.45 2.65
C PRO A 200 -22.12 10.58 3.49
N ASP A 201 -23.32 10.37 4.04
CA ASP A 201 -24.06 11.37 4.80
C ASP A 201 -23.68 11.39 6.31
N LYS A 202 -22.90 10.41 6.81
CA LYS A 202 -22.49 10.34 8.23
C LYS A 202 -21.07 10.83 8.45
N VAL A 203 -20.95 12.04 9.02
CA VAL A 203 -19.66 12.68 9.29
C VAL A 203 -19.30 12.55 10.77
N TYR A 204 -18.13 11.96 11.03
CA TYR A 204 -17.54 11.87 12.36
C TYR A 204 -16.15 12.52 12.32
N PRO A 205 -16.03 13.83 12.64
CA PRO A 205 -14.77 14.56 12.52
C PRO A 205 -13.60 13.87 13.23
N GLY A 206 -12.49 13.73 12.51
CA GLY A 206 -11.29 13.05 13.00
C GLY A 206 -11.38 11.51 13.01
N ARG A 207 -12.56 10.92 12.73
CA ARG A 207 -12.76 9.46 12.74
C ARG A 207 -12.93 8.93 11.34
N ASN A 208 -13.76 9.58 10.53
CA ASN A 208 -13.89 9.31 9.11
C ASN A 208 -13.72 10.58 8.28
N GLN A 209 -13.49 10.40 6.99
CA GLN A 209 -13.34 11.48 6.02
C GLN A 209 -13.99 11.11 4.69
N ALA A 210 -14.21 12.10 3.82
CA ALA A 210 -14.69 11.83 2.47
C ALA A 210 -13.61 11.11 1.66
N GLY A 211 -14.00 10.06 0.95
CA GLY A 211 -13.14 9.26 0.10
C GLY A 211 -13.88 8.74 -1.12
N ILE A 212 -13.16 8.04 -2.00
CA ILE A 212 -13.78 7.21 -3.04
C ILE A 212 -13.64 5.73 -2.70
N SER A 213 -14.71 4.93 -2.75
CA SER A 213 -14.60 3.47 -2.64
C SER A 213 -14.70 2.87 -4.03
N ALA A 214 -13.57 2.85 -4.75
CA ALA A 214 -13.49 2.33 -6.10
C ALA A 214 -12.35 1.32 -6.26
N ASP A 215 -12.47 0.46 -7.26
CA ASP A 215 -11.40 -0.42 -7.69
C ASP A 215 -10.26 0.40 -8.30
N ARG A 216 -9.04 -0.15 -8.27
CA ARG A 216 -7.84 0.58 -8.70
C ARG A 216 -7.88 1.02 -10.16
N ASP A 217 -8.55 0.25 -11.02
CA ASP A 217 -8.71 0.59 -12.44
C ASP A 217 -9.52 1.89 -12.65
N VAL A 218 -10.56 2.11 -11.84
CA VAL A 218 -11.35 3.34 -11.87
C VAL A 218 -10.51 4.52 -11.43
N ILE A 219 -9.72 4.36 -10.36
CA ILE A 219 -8.81 5.41 -9.89
C ILE A 219 -7.76 5.73 -10.95
N ALA A 220 -7.20 4.71 -11.60
CA ALA A 220 -6.22 4.91 -12.66
C ALA A 220 -6.80 5.66 -13.86
N ALA A 221 -8.08 5.47 -14.19
CA ALA A 221 -8.76 6.25 -15.23
C ALA A 221 -8.88 7.74 -14.82
N PHE A 222 -9.19 8.04 -13.56
CA PHE A 222 -9.19 9.42 -13.06
C PHE A 222 -7.79 10.04 -13.12
N GLU A 223 -6.76 9.28 -12.73
CA GLU A 223 -5.36 9.71 -12.82
C GLU A 223 -4.93 9.97 -14.27
N GLU A 224 -5.40 9.18 -15.23
CA GLU A 224 -5.08 9.37 -16.65
C GLU A 224 -5.63 10.70 -17.19
N VAL A 225 -6.87 11.05 -16.86
CA VAL A 225 -7.46 12.36 -17.19
C VAL A 225 -6.68 13.49 -16.50
N ALA A 226 -6.32 13.30 -15.24
CA ALA A 226 -5.54 14.27 -14.45
C ALA A 226 -4.12 14.48 -15.01
N ASN A 227 -3.45 13.41 -15.44
CA ASN A 227 -2.16 13.46 -16.13
C ASN A 227 -2.23 14.20 -17.47
N GLY A 228 -3.40 14.22 -18.12
CA GLY A 228 -3.70 15.05 -19.29
C GLY A 228 -3.77 16.55 -19.00
N GLY A 229 -3.67 16.97 -17.73
CA GLY A 229 -3.72 18.37 -17.31
C GLY A 229 -5.13 18.87 -16.97
N THR A 230 -6.11 17.97 -16.85
CA THR A 230 -7.52 18.31 -16.61
C THR A 230 -8.06 17.56 -15.41
N MET A 231 -8.84 18.24 -14.56
CA MET A 231 -9.57 17.57 -13.49
C MET A 231 -10.63 16.62 -14.09
N PRO A 232 -10.77 15.37 -13.58
CA PRO A 232 -11.88 14.52 -13.97
C PRO A 232 -13.23 15.21 -13.68
N PRO A 233 -14.25 15.07 -14.55
CA PRO A 233 -15.59 15.55 -14.28
C PRO A 233 -16.13 15.05 -12.93
N GLU A 234 -16.80 15.93 -12.18
CA GLU A 234 -17.36 15.57 -10.86
C GLU A 234 -18.38 14.41 -10.97
N ALA A 235 -19.10 14.36 -12.09
CA ALA A 235 -20.05 13.28 -12.39
C ALA A 235 -19.37 11.89 -12.46
N ASP A 236 -18.08 11.81 -12.80
CA ASP A 236 -17.35 10.55 -12.94
C ASP A 236 -16.95 9.98 -11.57
N ILE A 237 -16.72 10.85 -10.57
CA ILE A 237 -16.36 10.43 -9.22
C ILE A 237 -17.58 10.23 -8.30
N ALA A 238 -18.68 10.93 -8.59
CA ALA A 238 -19.90 10.92 -7.77
C ALA A 238 -20.45 9.51 -7.45
N PRO A 239 -20.42 8.51 -8.36
CA PRO A 239 -20.84 7.14 -8.07
C PRO A 239 -20.06 6.46 -6.94
N TYR A 240 -18.83 6.92 -6.71
CA TYR A 240 -17.88 6.27 -5.81
C TYR A 240 -17.69 7.03 -4.50
N LEU A 241 -18.43 8.12 -4.25
CA LEU A 241 -18.29 8.92 -3.04
C LEU A 241 -18.82 8.18 -1.81
N PHE A 242 -17.91 7.88 -0.87
CA PHE A 242 -18.21 7.23 0.40
C PHE A 242 -17.35 7.84 1.51
N ARG A 243 -17.60 7.45 2.76
CA ARG A 243 -16.68 7.73 3.87
C ARG A 243 -15.63 6.64 3.97
N VAL A 244 -14.45 7.01 4.43
CA VAL A 244 -13.32 6.11 4.71
C VAL A 244 -12.72 6.48 6.06
N PRO A 245 -12.00 5.58 6.74
CA PRO A 245 -11.27 5.91 7.96
C PRO A 245 -10.36 7.12 7.75
N ASP A 246 -10.31 8.00 8.75
CA ASP A 246 -9.52 9.21 8.69
C ASP A 246 -8.01 8.87 8.78
N TYR A 247 -7.29 9.23 7.73
CA TYR A 247 -5.84 9.15 7.60
C TYR A 247 -5.36 10.38 6.86
N SER A 248 -4.25 10.97 7.31
CA SER A 248 -3.76 12.25 6.78
C SER A 248 -2.28 12.23 6.44
N MET A 249 -1.93 13.06 5.46
CA MET A 249 -0.56 13.44 5.10
C MET A 249 -0.51 14.97 5.04
N ALA A 250 -0.05 15.60 6.13
CA ALA A 250 -0.08 17.05 6.26
C ALA A 250 0.74 17.75 5.15
N GLY A 251 0.14 18.76 4.50
CA GLY A 251 0.80 19.54 3.45
C GLY A 251 0.99 18.81 2.10
N TYR A 252 0.46 17.60 1.95
CA TYR A 252 0.73 16.77 0.78
C TYR A 252 0.25 17.39 -0.54
N ARG A 253 -0.94 18.01 -0.55
CA ARG A 253 -1.49 18.64 -1.76
C ARG A 253 -0.60 19.76 -2.29
N SER A 254 -0.16 20.67 -1.43
CA SER A 254 0.75 21.75 -1.81
C SER A 254 2.11 21.21 -2.29
N GLN A 255 2.63 20.18 -1.62
CA GLN A 255 3.88 19.53 -2.00
C GLN A 255 3.79 18.90 -3.40
N MET A 256 2.69 18.21 -3.71
CA MET A 256 2.44 17.65 -5.04
C MET A 256 2.34 18.75 -6.11
N ASN A 257 1.66 19.86 -5.84
CA ASN A 257 1.58 21.00 -6.76
C ASN A 257 2.96 21.59 -7.08
N ASP A 258 3.82 21.74 -6.06
CA ASP A 258 5.18 22.23 -6.24
C ASP A 258 6.02 21.27 -7.08
N TRP A 259 5.92 19.96 -6.86
CA TRP A 259 6.63 18.95 -7.65
C TRP A 259 6.14 18.90 -9.10
N MET A 260 4.83 18.94 -9.33
CA MET A 260 4.25 19.04 -10.66
C MET A 260 4.80 20.26 -11.41
N ARG A 261 4.84 21.43 -10.76
CA ARG A 261 5.44 22.64 -11.33
C ARG A 261 6.94 22.48 -11.62
N LEU A 262 7.72 21.91 -10.70
CA LEU A 262 9.17 21.76 -10.90
C LEU A 262 9.51 20.78 -12.04
N SER A 263 8.71 19.74 -12.24
CA SER A 263 8.94 18.77 -13.33
C SER A 263 8.84 19.35 -14.74
N THR A 264 8.18 20.51 -14.92
CA THR A 264 8.12 21.15 -16.24
C THR A 264 9.49 21.64 -16.73
N SER A 265 10.46 21.80 -15.82
CA SER A 265 11.84 22.16 -16.17
C SER A 265 12.65 21.00 -16.76
N GLY A 266 12.20 19.76 -16.56
CA GLY A 266 12.93 18.54 -16.92
C GLY A 266 14.21 18.28 -16.11
N LYS A 267 14.53 19.12 -15.12
CA LYS A 267 15.72 18.97 -14.27
C LYS A 267 15.47 17.99 -13.12
N ARG A 268 16.38 17.04 -12.96
CA ARG A 268 16.35 16.03 -11.89
C ARG A 268 17.60 16.14 -11.04
N ASP A 269 17.68 17.24 -10.29
CA ASP A 269 18.90 17.64 -9.57
C ASP A 269 19.09 16.87 -8.25
N GLN A 270 18.07 16.14 -7.79
CA GLN A 270 18.18 15.28 -6.60
C GLN A 270 18.65 13.90 -7.02
N VAL A 271 19.85 13.52 -6.59
CA VAL A 271 20.44 12.20 -6.93
C VAL A 271 20.57 11.33 -5.68
N ILE A 272 20.28 10.04 -5.85
CA ILE A 272 20.62 8.94 -4.93
C ILE A 272 21.53 7.99 -5.71
N THR A 273 22.78 7.85 -5.28
CA THR A 273 23.69 6.82 -5.78
C THR A 273 23.52 5.56 -4.96
N ILE A 274 23.44 4.42 -5.62
CA ILE A 274 23.28 3.11 -4.99
C ILE A 274 24.64 2.41 -5.07
N ASP A 275 25.32 2.31 -3.93
CA ASP A 275 26.60 1.59 -3.81
C ASP A 275 26.32 0.12 -3.49
N VAL A 276 26.56 -0.74 -4.48
CA VAL A 276 26.37 -2.20 -4.39
C VAL A 276 27.20 -2.81 -3.26
N ASN A 277 28.36 -2.23 -2.92
CA ASN A 277 29.19 -2.71 -1.82
C ASN A 277 28.49 -2.62 -0.46
N GLN A 278 27.64 -1.61 -0.26
CA GLN A 278 26.82 -1.52 0.96
C GLN A 278 25.87 -2.72 1.08
N GLY A 279 25.38 -3.24 -0.04
CA GLY A 279 24.55 -4.45 -0.07
C GLY A 279 25.28 -5.71 0.40
N ARG A 280 26.60 -5.78 0.20
CA ARG A 280 27.46 -6.89 0.70
C ARG A 280 27.80 -6.73 2.18
N GLN A 281 27.93 -5.50 2.65
CA GLN A 281 28.34 -5.18 4.03
C GLN A 281 27.18 -5.17 5.03
N THR A 282 25.94 -5.21 4.55
CA THR A 282 24.73 -5.14 5.38
C THR A 282 23.92 -6.42 5.33
N LYS A 283 23.08 -6.58 6.35
CA LYS A 283 22.12 -7.68 6.52
C LYS A 283 20.72 -7.12 6.73
N TRP A 284 19.69 -7.95 6.52
CA TRP A 284 18.30 -7.49 6.66
C TRP A 284 17.93 -6.98 8.06
N SER A 285 18.63 -7.42 9.10
CA SER A 285 18.44 -6.88 10.45
C SER A 285 18.91 -5.44 10.61
N ASP A 286 19.80 -4.94 9.75
CA ASP A 286 20.19 -3.52 9.73
C ASP A 286 19.03 -2.62 9.27
N TYR A 287 17.97 -3.22 8.69
CA TYR A 287 16.74 -2.57 8.21
C TYR A 287 15.50 -2.97 9.02
N GLY A 288 15.68 -3.65 10.16
CA GLY A 288 14.62 -3.98 11.13
C GLY A 288 13.97 -5.37 10.97
N PHE A 289 14.42 -6.19 10.00
CA PHE A 289 13.93 -7.56 9.84
C PHE A 289 14.66 -8.53 10.78
N LYS A 290 13.92 -9.24 11.64
CA LYS A 290 14.48 -10.28 12.51
C LYS A 290 14.78 -11.56 11.74
N GLU A 291 13.92 -11.89 10.79
CA GLU A 291 14.04 -13.01 9.88
C GLU A 291 13.47 -12.58 8.53
N VAL A 292 14.09 -13.03 7.43
CA VAL A 292 13.53 -12.89 6.09
C VAL A 292 13.29 -14.29 5.56
N LYS A 293 12.04 -14.63 5.25
CA LYS A 293 11.70 -15.94 4.67
C LYS A 293 11.78 -15.82 3.15
N GLY A 294 12.84 -16.39 2.57
CA GLY A 294 13.05 -16.45 1.12
C GLY A 294 13.05 -17.88 0.61
N SER A 295 11.93 -18.33 0.04
CA SER A 295 11.93 -19.41 -0.96
C SER A 295 10.64 -19.36 -1.79
N GLY A 296 10.74 -18.80 -3.00
CA GLY A 296 9.84 -19.14 -4.09
C GLY A 296 8.69 -18.19 -4.47
N SER A 297 8.58 -16.98 -3.93
CA SER A 297 7.70 -15.90 -4.46
C SER A 297 7.66 -14.66 -3.56
N THR A 298 8.43 -14.67 -2.47
CA THR A 298 8.50 -13.60 -1.49
C THR A 298 9.35 -12.43 -1.98
N GLY A 299 8.66 -11.44 -2.54
CA GLY A 299 8.96 -10.02 -2.36
C GLY A 299 10.00 -9.38 -3.27
N LEU A 300 11.22 -9.89 -3.33
CA LEU A 300 12.30 -9.19 -4.03
C LEU A 300 12.23 -9.48 -5.53
N PHE A 301 12.13 -8.40 -6.30
CA PHE A 301 12.14 -8.44 -7.76
C PHE A 301 13.58 -8.63 -8.27
N PRO A 302 13.80 -9.41 -9.36
CA PRO A 302 15.14 -9.61 -9.91
C PRO A 302 15.76 -8.28 -10.33
N PHE A 303 17.08 -8.18 -10.19
CA PHE A 303 17.84 -6.98 -10.55
C PHE A 303 17.64 -6.63 -12.02
N PHE A 304 17.80 -7.60 -12.93
CA PHE A 304 17.56 -7.40 -14.37
C PHE A 304 17.01 -8.68 -14.98
N SER A 305 15.81 -8.60 -15.56
CA SER A 305 15.24 -9.69 -16.33
C SER A 305 14.50 -9.20 -17.56
N ILE A 306 14.42 -10.06 -18.56
CA ILE A 306 13.62 -9.84 -19.75
C ILE A 306 12.64 -11.00 -19.89
N SER A 307 11.46 -10.70 -20.43
CA SER A 307 10.50 -11.72 -20.83
C SER A 307 10.10 -11.45 -22.28
N ALA A 308 10.27 -12.44 -23.15
CA ALA A 308 9.85 -12.39 -24.55
C ALA A 308 8.87 -13.54 -24.84
N GLY A 309 7.84 -13.27 -25.64
CA GLY A 309 6.88 -14.30 -26.05
C GLY A 309 5.75 -13.76 -26.90
N GLY A 310 5.46 -14.46 -28.01
CA GLY A 310 4.21 -14.37 -28.76
C GLY A 310 3.46 -15.69 -28.63
N GLY A 311 2.20 -15.66 -28.20
CA GLY A 311 1.39 -16.87 -27.94
C GLY A 311 1.44 -17.38 -26.49
N SER A 312 1.16 -18.67 -26.27
CA SER A 312 0.90 -19.29 -24.95
C SER A 312 2.13 -19.61 -24.09
N SER A 313 3.34 -19.20 -24.48
CA SER A 313 4.55 -19.38 -23.68
C SER A 313 5.40 -18.11 -23.68
N SER A 314 5.69 -17.59 -22.48
CA SER A 314 6.68 -16.53 -22.27
C SER A 314 7.94 -17.13 -21.65
N GLU A 315 9.09 -16.93 -22.26
CA GLU A 315 10.38 -17.26 -21.66
C GLU A 315 10.90 -16.05 -20.89
N THR A 316 11.37 -16.27 -19.65
CA THR A 316 12.00 -15.24 -18.83
C THR A 316 13.48 -15.54 -18.70
N GLN A 317 14.32 -14.57 -19.05
CA GLN A 317 15.77 -14.63 -18.91
C GLN A 317 16.21 -13.57 -17.88
N THR A 318 17.01 -13.97 -16.90
CA THR A 318 17.61 -13.07 -15.89
C THR A 318 19.08 -12.87 -16.22
N LEU A 319 19.57 -11.63 -16.08
CA LEU A 319 21.00 -11.33 -16.22
C LEU A 319 21.76 -11.95 -15.04
N ARG A 320 22.79 -12.74 -15.31
CA ARG A 320 23.61 -13.36 -14.25
C ARG A 320 24.55 -12.33 -13.65
N THR A 321 24.29 -11.88 -12.44
CA THR A 321 25.13 -10.85 -11.80
C THR A 321 26.15 -11.42 -10.82
N GLU A 322 26.10 -12.73 -10.53
CA GLU A 322 27.00 -13.37 -9.55
C GLU A 322 28.47 -13.13 -9.90
N GLY A 323 29.21 -12.53 -8.96
CA GLY A 323 30.64 -12.25 -9.12
C GLY A 323 30.96 -11.09 -10.08
N ARG A 324 29.94 -10.42 -10.62
CA ARG A 324 30.04 -9.25 -11.51
C ARG A 324 29.32 -8.02 -10.95
N GLU A 325 28.90 -8.05 -9.69
CA GLU A 325 28.05 -6.98 -9.13
C GLU A 325 28.80 -5.64 -9.03
N ASP A 326 30.13 -5.66 -8.91
CA ASP A 326 30.97 -4.45 -8.85
C ASP A 326 31.14 -3.78 -10.23
N GLU A 327 30.75 -4.47 -11.31
CA GLU A 327 30.68 -3.91 -12.66
C GLU A 327 29.37 -3.15 -12.92
N ILE A 328 28.48 -3.06 -11.93
CA ILE A 328 27.18 -2.41 -12.06
C ILE A 328 27.13 -1.17 -11.18
N SER A 329 26.89 -0.01 -11.80
CA SER A 329 26.64 1.25 -11.09
C SER A 329 25.21 1.72 -11.31
N LEU A 330 24.59 2.23 -10.25
CA LEU A 330 23.17 2.58 -10.21
C LEU A 330 22.99 3.96 -9.61
N SER A 331 22.18 4.79 -10.25
CA SER A 331 21.74 6.07 -9.69
C SER A 331 20.30 6.40 -10.06
N LEU A 332 19.61 7.03 -9.11
CA LEU A 332 18.29 7.61 -9.31
C LEU A 332 18.40 9.12 -9.24
N ALA A 333 17.89 9.78 -10.27
CA ALA A 333 17.72 11.22 -10.29
C ALA A 333 16.23 11.53 -10.19
N ALA A 334 15.82 12.52 -9.40
CA ALA A 334 14.43 12.95 -9.30
C ALA A 334 14.35 14.48 -9.23
N VAL A 335 13.17 15.02 -9.50
CA VAL A 335 12.87 16.42 -9.18
C VAL A 335 12.89 16.63 -7.67
N ALA A 336 12.30 15.68 -6.94
CA ALA A 336 12.25 15.71 -5.49
C ALA A 336 12.19 14.31 -4.91
N PHE A 337 12.72 14.18 -3.70
CA PHE A 337 12.56 13.03 -2.82
C PHE A 337 11.95 13.51 -1.52
N SER A 338 11.04 12.74 -0.93
CA SER A 338 10.49 13.05 0.39
C SER A 338 10.13 11.81 1.17
N LEU A 339 10.24 11.94 2.48
CA LEU A 339 9.57 11.07 3.43
C LEU A 339 8.27 11.75 3.85
N ILE A 340 7.14 11.11 3.60
CA ILE A 340 5.82 11.66 3.91
C ILE A 340 5.23 10.86 5.08
N PRO A 341 5.04 11.48 6.26
CA PRO A 341 4.36 10.84 7.39
C PRO A 341 2.89 10.58 7.07
N VAL A 342 2.39 9.43 7.53
CA VAL A 342 0.99 9.02 7.45
C VAL A 342 0.45 8.89 8.87
N ALA A 343 -0.54 9.71 9.21
CA ALA A 343 -1.14 9.72 10.54
C ALA A 343 -2.58 9.19 10.50
N SER A 344 -2.91 8.31 11.44
CA SER A 344 -4.30 7.91 11.69
C SER A 344 -5.05 9.05 12.41
N GLY A 345 -6.36 9.14 12.18
CA GLY A 345 -7.25 10.05 12.91
C GLY A 345 -7.43 9.69 14.39
N ILE A 346 -8.31 10.42 15.07
CA ILE A 346 -8.59 10.27 16.52
C ILE A 346 -9.32 8.96 16.88
N TRP A 347 -9.59 8.12 15.89
CA TRP A 347 -10.15 6.78 16.05
C TRP A 347 -9.10 5.75 16.51
N ASP A 348 -7.81 6.00 16.24
CA ASP A 348 -6.71 5.14 16.65
C ASP A 348 -6.56 5.11 18.19
N VAL A 349 -6.08 3.98 18.71
CA VAL A 349 -5.70 3.81 20.11
C VAL A 349 -4.20 3.52 20.15
N PRO A 350 -3.36 4.58 20.16
CA PRO A 350 -1.92 4.40 20.13
C PRO A 350 -1.45 3.61 21.36
N ASN A 351 -0.53 2.68 21.14
CA ASN A 351 0.07 1.83 22.18
C ASN A 351 -0.95 0.99 22.96
N VAL A 352 -2.06 0.56 22.33
CA VAL A 352 -3.11 -0.26 22.96
C VAL A 352 -2.55 -1.47 23.72
N LYS A 353 -1.47 -2.09 23.24
CA LYS A 353 -0.81 -3.24 23.88
C LYS A 353 -0.10 -2.90 25.19
N ASN A 354 0.34 -1.66 25.36
CA ASN A 354 0.94 -1.21 26.61
C ASN A 354 -0.15 -0.81 27.62
N ILE A 355 -1.28 -0.28 27.13
CA ILE A 355 -2.42 0.09 27.96
C ILE A 355 -3.16 -1.16 28.46
N PHE A 356 -3.32 -2.17 27.60
CA PHE A 356 -4.04 -3.41 27.90
C PHE A 356 -3.23 -4.65 27.48
N PRO A 357 -2.18 -5.03 28.21
CA PRO A 357 -1.25 -6.08 27.78
C PRO A 357 -1.85 -7.49 27.73
N ASN A 358 -2.94 -7.72 28.44
CA ASN A 358 -3.52 -9.05 28.61
C ASN A 358 -4.74 -9.24 27.70
N LEU A 359 -4.77 -10.36 26.97
CA LEU A 359 -5.91 -10.80 26.18
C LEU A 359 -6.59 -12.01 26.81
N ALA A 360 -7.88 -12.18 26.50
CA ALA A 360 -8.65 -13.32 26.95
C ALA A 360 -8.12 -14.64 26.35
N PRO A 361 -8.27 -15.78 27.05
CA PRO A 361 -7.91 -17.08 26.49
C PRO A 361 -8.60 -17.34 25.15
N GLY A 362 -7.85 -17.81 24.17
CA GLY A 362 -8.37 -18.08 22.82
C GLY A 362 -8.54 -16.85 21.93
N ALA A 363 -8.05 -15.67 22.35
CA ALA A 363 -8.04 -14.48 21.51
C ALA A 363 -7.32 -14.73 20.16
N PRO A 364 -7.80 -14.13 19.06
CA PRO A 364 -7.14 -14.25 17.77
C PRO A 364 -5.75 -13.61 17.80
N ALA A 365 -4.87 -14.11 16.94
CA ALA A 365 -3.53 -13.58 16.78
C ALA A 365 -3.56 -12.28 15.94
N VAL A 366 -3.93 -11.16 16.58
CA VAL A 366 -4.01 -9.82 15.98
C VAL A 366 -2.97 -8.87 16.58
N LEU A 367 -2.61 -7.80 15.86
CA LEU A 367 -1.55 -6.86 16.27
C LEU A 367 -0.26 -7.59 16.71
N THR A 368 0.07 -8.65 15.99
CA THR A 368 1.19 -9.53 16.35
C THR A 368 2.50 -8.94 15.87
N ALA A 369 3.61 -9.38 16.47
CA ALA A 369 4.96 -9.00 16.04
C ALA A 369 5.32 -9.49 14.63
N LYS A 370 4.45 -10.27 13.97
CA LYS A 370 4.54 -10.66 12.55
C LYS A 370 4.06 -9.57 11.60
N HIS A 371 3.36 -8.56 12.10
CA HIS A 371 2.86 -7.43 11.33
C HIS A 371 3.56 -6.13 11.72
N ALA A 372 3.62 -5.20 10.77
CA ALA A 372 4.07 -3.83 10.98
C ALA A 372 3.05 -2.84 10.38
N LYS A 373 2.77 -1.76 11.11
CA LYS A 373 1.90 -0.65 10.66
C LYS A 373 2.72 0.40 9.93
N PRO A 374 2.37 0.78 8.69
CA PRO A 374 3.01 1.90 7.99
C PRO A 374 2.98 3.19 8.81
N LEU A 375 4.12 3.88 8.87
CA LEU A 375 4.26 5.18 9.52
C LEU A 375 4.48 6.30 8.51
N SER A 376 5.27 6.02 7.46
CA SER A 376 5.65 7.00 6.47
C SER A 376 5.99 6.32 5.14
N VAL A 377 5.78 7.05 4.04
CA VAL A 377 6.12 6.60 2.69
C VAL A 377 7.31 7.38 2.13
N PHE A 378 8.28 6.66 1.56
CA PHE A 378 9.37 7.25 0.78
C PHE A 378 8.93 7.39 -0.65
N VAL A 379 9.01 8.59 -1.19
CA VAL A 379 8.61 8.86 -2.57
C VAL A 379 9.67 9.64 -3.33
N GLY A 380 9.72 9.40 -4.63
CA GLY A 380 10.43 10.24 -5.59
C GLY A 380 9.47 10.71 -6.67
N TYR A 381 9.58 11.98 -7.04
CA TYR A 381 8.75 12.57 -8.08
C TYR A 381 9.55 12.80 -9.36
N ASP A 382 9.01 12.36 -10.49
CA ASP A 382 9.64 12.42 -11.81
C ASP A 382 11.06 11.81 -11.81
N ILE A 383 11.13 10.50 -11.54
CA ILE A 383 12.37 9.75 -11.33
C ILE A 383 12.96 9.29 -12.66
N ALA A 384 14.27 9.44 -12.84
CA ALA A 384 15.04 8.73 -13.87
C ALA A 384 16.00 7.73 -13.22
N LEU A 385 16.08 6.52 -13.76
CA LEU A 385 17.07 5.51 -13.37
C LEU A 385 18.18 5.46 -14.41
N THR A 386 19.42 5.50 -13.95
CA THR A 386 20.61 5.26 -14.76
C THR A 386 21.33 4.02 -14.23
N VAL A 387 21.61 3.08 -15.13
CA VAL A 387 22.38 1.87 -14.85
C VAL A 387 23.55 1.80 -15.81
N THR A 388 24.76 1.68 -15.28
CA THR A 388 25.97 1.53 -16.10
C THR A 388 26.56 0.15 -15.86
N PHE A 389 26.80 -0.56 -16.96
CA PHE A 389 27.38 -1.90 -16.97
C PHE A 389 28.83 -1.88 -17.45
N GLY A 390 29.68 -2.60 -16.72
CA GLY A 390 31.08 -2.82 -17.05
C GLY A 390 31.25 -3.58 -18.37
N THR A 391 32.45 -3.49 -18.92
CA THR A 391 32.78 -3.98 -20.27
C THR A 391 32.40 -5.45 -20.48
N SER A 392 32.49 -6.30 -19.46
CA SER A 392 32.17 -7.73 -19.59
C SER A 392 30.67 -8.00 -19.82
N MET A 393 29.80 -7.07 -19.44
CA MET A 393 28.35 -7.23 -19.46
C MET A 393 27.65 -6.50 -20.62
N ARG A 394 28.31 -5.52 -21.25
CA ARG A 394 27.68 -4.62 -22.24
C ARG A 394 27.02 -5.34 -23.40
N THR A 395 27.72 -6.31 -24.00
CA THR A 395 27.20 -7.06 -25.15
C THR A 395 26.01 -7.93 -24.75
N GLU A 396 26.06 -8.57 -23.58
CA GLU A 396 24.97 -9.39 -23.04
C GLU A 396 23.72 -8.53 -22.82
N VAL A 397 23.86 -7.40 -22.12
CA VAL A 397 22.76 -6.47 -21.84
C VAL A 397 22.20 -5.85 -23.13
N HIS A 398 23.07 -5.47 -24.08
CA HIS A 398 22.63 -4.94 -25.37
C HIS A 398 21.76 -5.94 -26.14
N ASN A 399 22.19 -7.22 -26.19
CA ASN A 399 21.45 -8.28 -26.85
C ASN A 399 20.10 -8.53 -26.15
N MET A 400 20.09 -8.55 -24.80
CA MET A 400 18.87 -8.67 -24.01
C MET A 400 17.89 -7.52 -24.29
N TYR A 401 18.35 -6.27 -24.24
CA TYR A 401 17.54 -5.08 -24.51
C TYR A 401 16.94 -5.08 -25.92
N ASN A 402 17.76 -5.33 -26.95
CA ASN A 402 17.29 -5.35 -28.34
C ASN A 402 16.28 -6.47 -28.59
N SER A 403 16.48 -7.64 -27.97
CA SER A 403 15.56 -8.77 -28.10
C SER A 403 14.14 -8.40 -27.68
N VAL A 404 13.96 -7.81 -26.50
CA VAL A 404 12.61 -7.43 -26.03
C VAL A 404 12.07 -6.18 -26.68
N LYS A 405 12.91 -5.20 -27.04
CA LYS A 405 12.46 -4.01 -27.75
C LYS A 405 11.86 -4.36 -29.12
N ASN A 406 12.50 -5.27 -29.85
CA ASN A 406 12.06 -5.66 -31.19
C ASN A 406 10.90 -6.67 -31.19
N SER A 407 10.81 -7.51 -30.15
CA SER A 407 9.76 -8.53 -30.06
C SER A 407 8.48 -8.07 -29.34
N GLY A 408 8.43 -6.83 -28.84
CA GLY A 408 7.31 -6.35 -28.01
C GLY A 408 7.25 -7.03 -26.63
N GLY A 409 8.41 -7.50 -26.15
CA GLY A 409 8.55 -8.16 -24.85
C GLY A 409 8.48 -7.17 -23.69
N ARG A 410 8.99 -7.61 -22.53
CA ARG A 410 9.05 -6.82 -21.31
C ARG A 410 10.46 -6.86 -20.74
N MET A 411 10.98 -5.71 -20.31
CA MET A 411 12.21 -5.62 -19.53
C MET A 411 11.87 -5.23 -18.10
N ARG A 412 12.56 -5.82 -17.14
CA ARG A 412 12.54 -5.40 -15.74
C ARG A 412 13.94 -5.10 -15.27
N ILE A 413 14.10 -3.96 -14.61
CA ILE A 413 15.37 -3.58 -14.00
C ILE A 413 15.12 -2.86 -12.70
N PHE A 414 15.58 -3.42 -11.60
CA PHE A 414 15.41 -2.84 -10.27
C PHE A 414 13.94 -2.50 -9.94
N GLY A 415 13.02 -3.37 -10.37
CA GLY A 415 11.58 -3.17 -10.21
C GLY A 415 10.95 -2.18 -11.20
N PHE A 416 11.74 -1.47 -12.02
CA PHE A 416 11.21 -0.83 -13.23
C PHE A 416 10.70 -1.88 -14.17
N THR A 417 9.56 -1.63 -14.80
CA THR A 417 8.98 -2.47 -15.84
C THR A 417 8.84 -1.61 -17.07
N VAL A 418 9.46 -2.05 -18.16
CA VAL A 418 9.43 -1.41 -19.47
C VAL A 418 8.72 -2.33 -20.45
N GLY A 419 7.76 -1.78 -21.19
CA GLY A 419 6.94 -2.55 -22.12
C GLY A 419 6.01 -3.56 -21.42
N GLY A 420 5.32 -4.37 -22.23
CA GLY A 420 4.24 -5.25 -21.77
C GLY A 420 2.96 -4.50 -21.38
N GLY A 421 1.87 -5.25 -21.12
CA GLY A 421 0.54 -4.68 -20.83
C GLY A 421 0.51 -3.69 -19.66
N SER A 422 -0.45 -2.77 -19.69
CA SER A 422 -0.68 -1.78 -18.64
C SER A 422 -1.27 -2.43 -17.37
N SER A 423 -0.86 -1.91 -16.20
CA SER A 423 -1.45 -2.24 -14.90
C SER A 423 -1.77 -0.92 -14.20
N SER A 424 -2.94 -0.84 -13.57
CA SER A 424 -3.41 0.34 -12.84
C SER A 424 -2.62 0.61 -11.54
N GLU A 425 -1.85 -0.36 -11.07
CA GLU A 425 -1.01 -0.28 -9.87
C GLU A 425 0.41 0.21 -10.15
N LYS A 426 0.85 0.16 -11.41
CA LYS A 426 2.25 0.40 -11.80
C LYS A 426 2.40 1.58 -12.75
N VAL A 427 3.48 2.33 -12.59
CA VAL A 427 3.92 3.33 -13.57
C VAL A 427 4.31 2.59 -14.84
N HIS A 428 3.68 2.93 -15.96
CA HIS A 428 4.03 2.36 -17.25
C HIS A 428 5.21 3.13 -17.85
N THR A 429 6.20 2.41 -18.39
CA THR A 429 7.34 2.98 -19.11
C THR A 429 7.40 2.33 -20.49
N SER A 430 7.37 3.13 -21.56
CA SER A 430 7.52 2.62 -22.93
C SER A 430 8.99 2.31 -23.21
N PHE A 431 9.27 1.46 -24.20
CA PHE A 431 10.64 1.30 -24.71
C PHE A 431 11.18 2.59 -25.38
N ASP A 432 10.30 3.51 -25.78
CA ASP A 432 10.67 4.82 -26.30
C ASP A 432 11.27 5.74 -25.22
N ASP A 433 10.92 5.47 -23.96
CA ASP A 433 11.41 6.19 -22.78
C ASP A 433 12.75 5.62 -22.26
N VAL A 434 13.32 4.65 -22.98
CA VAL A 434 14.56 3.95 -22.61
C VAL A 434 15.66 4.25 -23.61
N LYS A 435 16.75 4.79 -23.09
CA LYS A 435 17.97 5.07 -23.85
C LYS A 435 19.04 4.06 -23.48
N TRP A 436 19.59 3.39 -24.49
CA TRP A 436 20.77 2.53 -24.34
C TRP A 436 21.94 3.15 -25.11
N ASP A 437 23.04 3.42 -24.42
CA ASP A 437 24.32 3.77 -25.01
C ASP A 437 25.27 2.58 -24.90
N GLN A 438 25.51 1.92 -26.03
CA GLN A 438 26.37 0.74 -26.11
C GLN A 438 27.84 1.05 -25.83
N ALA A 439 28.31 2.26 -26.14
CA ALA A 439 29.72 2.62 -26.00
C ALA A 439 30.09 2.81 -24.52
N SER A 440 29.22 3.46 -23.75
CA SER A 440 29.39 3.62 -22.30
C SER A 440 28.85 2.43 -21.50
N GLY A 441 27.96 1.62 -22.08
CA GLY A 441 27.25 0.56 -21.37
C GLY A 441 26.16 1.10 -20.45
N THR A 442 25.60 2.27 -20.77
CA THR A 442 24.64 2.98 -19.92
C THR A 442 23.22 2.82 -20.44
N LEU A 443 22.33 2.37 -19.56
CA LEU A 443 20.89 2.33 -19.73
C LEU A 443 20.26 3.45 -18.90
N THR A 444 19.48 4.33 -19.53
CA THR A 444 18.70 5.37 -18.86
C THR A 444 17.21 5.14 -19.10
N LEU A 445 16.44 5.20 -18.02
CA LEU A 445 14.99 5.00 -17.99
C LEU A 445 14.37 6.27 -17.44
N THR A 446 13.43 6.85 -18.16
CA THR A 446 12.75 8.08 -17.74
C THR A 446 11.25 7.91 -17.96
N PRO A 447 10.47 7.48 -16.94
CA PRO A 447 9.02 7.34 -17.06
C PRO A 447 8.35 8.64 -17.53
N ALA A 448 7.12 8.50 -18.01
CA ALA A 448 6.33 9.62 -18.51
C ALA A 448 6.28 10.78 -17.49
N PRO A 449 6.62 12.02 -17.90
CA PRO A 449 6.64 13.16 -16.99
C PRO A 449 5.22 13.56 -16.56
N LYS A 450 5.12 14.47 -15.57
CA LYS A 450 3.87 15.12 -15.12
C LYS A 450 2.78 14.18 -14.60
N GLN A 451 3.17 13.14 -13.87
CA GLN A 451 2.21 12.27 -13.21
C GLN A 451 1.59 12.95 -11.98
N VAL A 452 0.29 12.80 -11.73
CA VAL A 452 -0.38 13.33 -10.52
C VAL A 452 -0.10 12.52 -9.26
N TYR A 453 0.82 11.57 -9.33
CA TYR A 453 1.33 10.75 -8.23
C TYR A 453 2.85 10.66 -8.32
N PRO A 454 3.55 10.51 -7.17
CA PRO A 454 4.96 10.15 -7.18
C PRO A 454 5.13 8.62 -7.30
N SER A 455 6.37 8.16 -7.47
CA SER A 455 6.72 6.74 -7.31
C SER A 455 7.07 6.44 -5.86
N VAL A 456 6.59 5.30 -5.34
CA VAL A 456 7.00 4.80 -4.02
C VAL A 456 8.38 4.15 -4.12
N LEU A 457 9.27 4.54 -3.23
CA LEU A 457 10.63 3.99 -3.09
C LEU A 457 10.68 2.92 -1.99
N GLY A 458 9.86 3.10 -0.97
CA GLY A 458 9.79 2.24 0.20
C GLY A 458 8.81 2.75 1.24
N VAL A 459 8.70 2.02 2.35
CA VAL A 459 7.81 2.33 3.48
C VAL A 459 8.58 2.17 4.78
N LEU A 460 8.48 3.15 5.67
CA LEU A 460 8.88 2.98 7.06
C LEU A 460 7.66 2.53 7.85
N ALA A 461 7.77 1.40 8.56
CA ALA A 461 6.68 0.86 9.36
C ALA A 461 7.13 0.53 10.77
N ARG A 462 6.18 0.50 11.71
CA ARG A 462 6.40 0.13 13.10
C ARG A 462 5.93 -1.30 13.35
N ARG A 463 6.80 -2.13 13.91
CA ARG A 463 6.45 -3.48 14.39
C ARG A 463 5.37 -3.38 15.48
N LEU A 464 4.35 -4.24 15.39
CA LEU A 464 3.20 -4.22 16.30
C LEU A 464 3.38 -5.06 17.56
#